data_AF-A0A2K2FIJ1-F1
#
_entry.id   AF-A0A2K2FIJ1-F1
#
_cell.length_a   1.000
_cell.length_b   1.000
_cell.length_c   1.000
_cell.angle_alpha   90.00
_cell.angle_beta   90.00
_cell.angle_gamma   90.00
#
_symmetry.space_group_name_H-M   'P 1'
#
loop_
_entity.id
_entity.type
_entity.pdbx_description
1 polymer ?
#
loop_
_entity_poly.entity_id
_entity_poly.type
_entity_poly.pdbx_seq_one_letter_code
_entity_poly.pdbx_strand_id
1 'polypeptide(L)'
;MIFIGIVLIIVAFVGILYDKKSSMDYMGRVDTKKRELEEVIKDAEMMLQEMNRFSEYLLDQMETKYSRLSSVNSIEKADEHVYDIENAEKERLYLRSEMNRTADKTQKSGISYEASSKVEAETRDELYPMGKGVPAKEVPAKNTDSAVKNVKYETVVTLSKEGLGISDIAKKLGVGKGEIELILELKNQSTHS
;
A
#
# COMPACT_ATOMS: atom_id res chain seq x y z
N MET A 1 -27.47 89.87 1.95
CA MET A 1 -27.91 88.71 2.77
C MET A 1 -28.24 87.47 1.92
N ILE A 2 -29.07 87.54 0.87
CA ILE A 2 -29.45 86.36 0.05
C ILE A 2 -28.27 85.71 -0.70
N PHE A 3 -27.33 86.50 -1.23
CA PHE A 3 -26.19 85.99 -2.00
C PHE A 3 -25.25 85.08 -1.18
N ILE A 4 -25.03 85.39 0.09
CA ILE A 4 -24.22 84.58 1.01
C ILE A 4 -24.85 83.21 1.26
N GLY A 5 -26.18 83.14 1.36
CA GLY A 5 -26.88 81.86 1.50
C GLY A 5 -26.66 80.94 0.30
N ILE A 6 -26.73 81.48 -0.91
CA ILE A 6 -26.51 80.73 -2.15
C ILE A 6 -25.06 80.22 -2.23
N VAL A 7 -24.08 81.06 -1.87
CA VAL A 7 -22.67 80.66 -1.83
C VAL A 7 -22.43 79.52 -0.83
N LEU A 8 -23.04 79.57 0.36
CA LEU A 8 -22.94 78.49 1.34
C LEU A 8 -23.53 77.17 0.84
N ILE A 9 -24.66 77.22 0.13
CA ILE A 9 -25.28 76.01 -0.47
C ILE A 9 -24.34 75.40 -1.52
N ILE A 10 -23.70 76.22 -2.35
CA ILE A 10 -22.76 75.73 -3.38
C ILE A 10 -21.55 75.06 -2.72
N VAL A 11 -20.97 75.67 -1.68
CA VAL A 11 -19.82 75.09 -0.96
C VAL A 11 -20.20 73.76 -0.30
N ALA A 12 -21.37 73.68 0.32
CA ALA A 12 -21.88 72.43 0.90
C ALA A 12 -22.09 71.36 -0.19
N PHE A 13 -22.64 71.73 -1.33
CA PHE A 13 -22.87 70.81 -2.45
C PHE A 13 -21.56 70.26 -3.02
N VAL A 14 -20.54 71.12 -3.18
CA VAL A 14 -19.20 70.70 -3.62
C VAL A 14 -18.56 69.75 -2.59
N GLY A 15 -18.73 70.03 -1.30
CA GLY A 15 -18.25 69.14 -0.23
C GLY A 15 -18.86 67.73 -0.31
N ILE A 16 -20.18 67.65 -0.50
CA ILE A 16 -20.89 66.37 -0.65
C ILE A 16 -20.39 65.59 -1.87
N LEU A 17 -20.11 66.27 -2.98
CA LEU A 17 -19.60 65.63 -4.19
C LEU A 17 -18.18 65.06 -3.97
N TYR A 18 -17.32 65.77 -3.24
CA TYR A 18 -15.97 65.30 -2.92
C TYR A 18 -16.01 64.07 -2.00
N ASP A 19 -16.85 64.12 -0.96
CA ASP A 19 -17.04 63.02 0.00
C ASP A 19 -17.58 61.76 -0.68
N LYS A 20 -18.63 61.90 -1.51
CA LYS A 20 -19.22 60.78 -2.27
C LYS A 20 -18.21 60.12 -3.21
N LYS A 21 -17.34 60.90 -3.86
CA LYS A 21 -16.30 60.35 -4.75
C LYS A 21 -15.26 59.54 -3.97
N SER A 22 -14.79 60.07 -2.83
CA SER A 22 -13.78 59.39 -2.00
C SER A 22 -14.30 58.07 -1.40
N SER A 23 -15.56 58.04 -0.97
CA SER A 23 -16.21 56.85 -0.44
C SER A 23 -16.33 55.73 -1.49
N MET A 24 -16.61 56.07 -2.75
CA MET A 24 -16.73 55.09 -3.83
C MET A 24 -15.39 54.41 -4.15
N ASP A 25 -14.30 55.18 -4.16
CA ASP A 25 -12.94 54.65 -4.35
C ASP A 25 -12.48 53.78 -3.16
N TYR A 26 -12.97 54.08 -1.94
CA TYR A 26 -12.70 53.25 -0.77
C TYR A 26 -13.43 51.91 -0.84
N MET A 27 -14.73 51.90 -1.14
CA MET A 27 -15.51 50.67 -1.30
C MET A 27 -14.95 49.77 -2.41
N GLY A 28 -14.54 50.34 -3.55
CA GLY A 28 -13.91 49.55 -4.62
C GLY A 28 -12.61 48.88 -4.21
N ARG A 29 -11.80 49.52 -3.34
CA ARG A 29 -10.58 48.91 -2.78
C ARG A 29 -10.90 47.80 -1.80
N VAL A 30 -11.91 47.97 -0.96
CA VAL A 30 -12.37 46.95 -0.01
C VAL A 30 -12.89 45.72 -0.76
N ASP A 31 -13.69 45.90 -1.80
CA ASP A 31 -14.20 44.78 -2.62
C ASP A 31 -13.08 44.03 -3.35
N THR A 32 -12.10 44.76 -3.89
CA THR A 32 -10.91 44.15 -4.51
C THR A 32 -10.15 43.30 -3.49
N LYS A 33 -9.89 43.85 -2.29
CA LYS A 33 -9.21 43.11 -1.22
C LYS A 33 -10.00 41.91 -0.72
N LYS A 34 -11.32 42.01 -0.67
CA LYS A 34 -12.20 40.88 -0.34
C LYS A 34 -12.05 39.76 -1.37
N ARG A 35 -12.02 40.08 -2.67
CA ARG A 35 -11.83 39.09 -3.75
C ARG A 35 -10.46 38.43 -3.70
N GLU A 36 -9.40 39.22 -3.49
CA GLU A 36 -8.04 38.68 -3.32
C GLU A 36 -7.98 37.69 -2.14
N LEU A 37 -8.62 38.01 -1.01
CA LEU A 37 -8.68 37.09 0.14
C LEU A 37 -9.49 35.82 -0.18
N GLU A 38 -10.60 35.94 -0.88
CA GLU A 38 -11.43 34.80 -1.30
C GLU A 38 -10.65 33.85 -2.22
N GLU A 39 -9.84 34.40 -3.13
CA GLU A 39 -8.95 33.62 -4.01
C GLU A 39 -7.87 32.89 -3.21
N VAL A 40 -7.18 33.58 -2.29
CA VAL A 40 -6.16 32.95 -1.44
C VAL A 40 -6.73 31.84 -0.57
N ILE A 41 -7.96 32.00 -0.04
CA ILE A 41 -8.64 30.95 0.73
C ILE A 41 -8.94 29.75 -0.16
N LYS A 42 -9.46 29.98 -1.38
CA LYS A 42 -9.75 28.92 -2.33
C LYS A 42 -8.50 28.13 -2.73
N ASP A 43 -7.37 28.83 -2.92
CA ASP A 43 -6.09 28.19 -3.22
C ASP A 43 -5.61 27.33 -2.03
N ALA A 44 -5.78 27.82 -0.80
CA ALA A 44 -5.47 27.04 0.40
C ALA A 44 -6.37 25.81 0.55
N GLU A 45 -7.66 25.90 0.24
CA GLU A 45 -8.58 24.76 0.23
C GLU A 45 -8.19 23.70 -0.81
N MET A 46 -7.83 24.15 -2.03
CA MET A 46 -7.33 23.25 -3.07
C MET A 46 -6.04 22.54 -2.64
N MET A 47 -5.13 23.27 -2.00
CA MET A 47 -3.90 22.71 -1.46
C MET A 47 -4.18 21.69 -0.35
N LEU A 48 -5.13 21.94 0.55
CA LEU A 48 -5.52 20.97 1.59
C LEU A 48 -6.11 19.70 0.99
N GLN A 49 -6.91 19.83 -0.07
CA GLN A 49 -7.48 18.68 -0.77
C GLN A 49 -6.39 17.83 -1.44
N GLU A 50 -5.45 18.47 -2.14
CA GLU A 50 -4.34 17.76 -2.77
C GLU A 50 -3.40 17.15 -1.74
N MET A 51 -3.16 17.82 -0.60
CA MET A 51 -2.39 17.27 0.50
C MET A 51 -3.05 16.01 1.08
N ASN A 52 -4.37 16.00 1.25
CA ASN A 52 -5.08 14.82 1.73
C ASN A 52 -4.95 13.65 0.74
N ARG A 53 -5.12 13.91 -0.56
CA ARG A 53 -4.93 12.92 -1.62
C ARG A 53 -3.49 12.39 -1.66
N PHE A 54 -2.50 13.26 -1.47
CA PHE A 54 -1.11 12.87 -1.38
C PHE A 54 -0.83 12.03 -0.12
N SER A 55 -1.47 12.34 1.02
CA SER A 55 -1.39 11.54 2.24
C SER A 55 -1.93 10.13 2.02
N GLU A 56 -3.06 9.97 1.31
CA GLU A 56 -3.60 8.66 0.94
C GLU A 56 -2.61 7.87 0.05
N TYR A 57 -2.01 8.53 -0.93
CA TYR A 57 -0.99 7.92 -1.80
C TYR A 57 0.29 7.50 -1.05
N LEU A 58 0.78 8.34 -0.14
CA LEU A 58 1.92 7.99 0.71
C LEU A 58 1.59 6.83 1.66
N LEU A 59 0.38 6.81 2.22
CA LEU A 59 -0.07 5.71 3.08
C LEU A 59 -0.08 4.39 2.31
N ASP A 60 -0.65 4.34 1.10
CA ASP A 60 -0.68 3.14 0.27
C ASP A 60 0.74 2.65 -0.09
N GLN A 61 1.63 3.58 -0.45
CA GLN A 61 3.03 3.24 -0.70
C GLN A 61 3.76 2.74 0.56
N MET A 62 3.51 3.35 1.71
CA MET A 62 4.08 2.91 2.97
C MET A 62 3.56 1.53 3.34
N GLU A 63 2.25 1.30 3.30
CA GLU A 63 1.62 0.01 3.59
C GLU A 63 2.17 -1.10 2.68
N THR A 64 2.32 -0.81 1.39
CA THR A 64 2.96 -1.71 0.43
C THR A 64 4.43 -1.99 0.79
N LYS A 65 5.20 -0.97 1.19
CA LYS A 65 6.59 -1.17 1.62
C LYS A 65 6.69 -1.95 2.93
N TYR A 66 5.84 -1.66 3.92
CA TYR A 66 5.80 -2.35 5.20
C TYR A 66 5.42 -3.82 5.04
N SER A 67 4.42 -4.13 4.23
CA SER A 67 4.02 -5.52 3.94
C SER A 67 5.13 -6.30 3.24
N ARG A 68 5.81 -5.69 2.26
CA ARG A 68 6.98 -6.28 1.60
C ARG A 68 8.13 -6.50 2.58
N LEU A 69 8.49 -5.51 3.38
CA LEU A 69 9.53 -5.64 4.42
C LEU A 69 9.20 -6.72 5.44
N SER A 70 7.95 -6.80 5.89
CA SER A 70 7.51 -7.85 6.81
C SER A 70 7.63 -9.24 6.18
N SER A 71 7.28 -9.39 4.91
CA SER A 71 7.41 -10.67 4.19
C SER A 71 8.87 -11.07 3.97
N VAL A 72 9.75 -10.10 3.68
CA VAL A 72 11.19 -10.33 3.49
C VAL A 72 11.84 -10.71 4.82
N ASN A 73 11.55 -10.03 5.93
CA ASN A 73 12.07 -10.40 7.25
C ASN A 73 11.63 -11.79 7.71
N SER A 74 10.40 -12.22 7.37
CA SER A 74 9.97 -13.59 7.67
C SER A 74 10.67 -14.65 6.82
N ILE A 75 11.09 -14.30 5.60
CA ILE A 75 11.87 -15.18 4.72
C ILE A 75 13.33 -15.24 5.18
N GLU A 76 13.92 -14.10 5.57
CA GLU A 76 15.28 -14.03 6.12
C GLU A 76 15.43 -14.86 7.39
N LYS A 77 14.45 -14.76 8.31
CA LYS A 77 14.42 -15.62 9.50
C LYS A 77 14.16 -17.09 9.18
N ALA A 78 13.44 -17.39 8.10
CA ALA A 78 13.25 -18.77 7.65
C ALA A 78 14.55 -19.36 7.10
N ASP A 79 15.35 -18.59 6.36
CA ASP A 79 16.66 -19.00 5.85
C ASP A 79 17.67 -19.25 6.99
N GLU A 80 17.63 -18.44 8.06
CA GLU A 80 18.46 -18.63 9.25
C GLU A 80 18.17 -19.98 9.93
N HIS A 81 16.89 -20.34 10.10
CA HIS A 81 16.50 -21.61 10.70
C HIS A 81 16.77 -22.83 9.81
N VAL A 82 16.84 -22.67 8.48
CA VAL A 82 17.21 -23.77 7.57
C VAL A 82 18.67 -24.16 7.76
N TYR A 83 19.56 -23.20 8.04
CA TYR A 83 20.98 -23.47 8.32
C TYR A 83 21.18 -24.29 9.61
N ASP A 84 20.39 -24.00 10.64
CA ASP A 84 20.44 -24.72 11.92
C ASP A 84 19.87 -26.14 11.82
N ILE A 85 18.82 -26.34 11.01
CA ILE A 85 18.20 -27.65 10.80
C ILE A 85 19.15 -28.58 10.01
N GLU A 86 19.84 -28.07 8.99
CA GLU A 86 20.78 -28.87 8.18
C GLU A 86 21.96 -29.39 9.02
N ASN A 87 22.47 -28.55 9.93
CA ASN A 87 23.57 -28.93 10.82
C ASN A 87 23.12 -29.92 11.90
N ALA A 88 21.92 -29.74 12.48
CA ALA A 88 21.36 -30.68 13.44
C ALA A 88 21.06 -32.06 12.82
N GLU A 89 20.64 -32.11 11.55
CA GLU A 89 20.48 -33.38 10.82
C GLU A 89 21.83 -34.08 10.54
N LYS A 90 22.87 -33.33 10.17
CA LYS A 90 24.23 -33.87 9.99
C LYS A 90 24.79 -34.45 11.29
N GLU A 91 24.61 -33.78 12.42
CA GLU A 91 25.02 -34.27 13.74
C GLU A 91 24.27 -35.54 14.14
N ARG A 92 22.94 -35.58 13.93
CA ARG A 92 22.13 -36.80 14.16
C ARG A 92 22.54 -37.97 13.27
N LEU A 93 22.89 -37.72 12.01
CA LEU A 93 23.36 -38.74 11.07
C LEU A 93 24.72 -39.30 11.49
N TYR A 94 25.63 -38.46 11.98
CA TYR A 94 26.93 -38.89 12.50
C TYR A 94 26.76 -39.77 13.74
N LEU A 95 25.98 -39.32 14.74
CA LEU A 95 25.67 -40.07 15.97
C LEU A 95 24.95 -41.40 15.69
N ARG A 96 24.03 -41.43 14.72
CA ARG A 96 23.34 -42.65 14.30
C ARG A 96 24.28 -43.64 13.60
N SER A 97 25.26 -43.15 12.86
CA SER A 97 26.27 -43.98 12.21
C SER A 97 27.26 -44.61 13.21
N GLU A 98 27.55 -43.92 14.32
CA GLU A 98 28.37 -44.47 15.41
C GLU A 98 27.62 -45.53 16.22
N MET A 99 26.32 -45.33 16.47
CA MET A 99 25.47 -46.28 17.20
C MET A 99 25.32 -47.63 16.48
N ASN A 100 25.38 -47.63 15.14
CA ASN A 100 25.33 -48.85 14.33
C ASN A 100 26.69 -49.61 14.26
N ARG A 101 27.80 -49.02 14.74
CA ARG A 101 29.11 -49.70 14.81
C ARG A 101 29.31 -50.49 16.11
N THR A 102 28.60 -50.16 17.18
CA THR A 102 28.70 -50.84 18.49
C THR A 102 27.69 -51.97 18.69
N ALA A 103 26.73 -52.14 17.77
CA ALA A 103 25.70 -53.20 17.84
C ALA A 103 26.18 -54.59 17.35
N ASP A 104 27.38 -54.72 16.77
CA ASP A 104 27.86 -55.98 16.17
C ASP A 104 28.77 -56.82 17.09
N LYS A 105 28.83 -56.49 18.39
CA LYS A 105 29.62 -57.22 19.39
C LYS A 105 28.89 -57.46 20.71
N THR A 106 27.63 -57.91 20.69
CA THR A 106 27.05 -58.59 21.86
C THR A 106 25.97 -59.59 21.44
N GLN A 107 26.39 -60.65 20.74
CA GLN A 107 25.57 -61.86 20.63
C GLN A 107 26.39 -63.08 21.07
N LYS A 108 26.71 -63.17 22.37
CA LYS A 108 27.04 -64.44 23.03
C LYS A 108 26.98 -64.30 24.55
N SER A 109 26.35 -65.31 25.18
CA SER A 109 26.08 -65.50 26.62
C SER A 109 25.02 -64.55 27.18
N GLY A 110 23.90 -65.00 27.76
CA GLY A 110 23.57 -66.30 28.32
C GLY A 110 23.29 -66.17 29.81
N ILE A 111 22.07 -66.55 30.21
CA ILE A 111 21.57 -66.87 31.56
C ILE A 111 20.76 -65.76 32.28
N SER A 112 19.58 -66.20 32.74
CA SER A 112 18.56 -65.60 33.62
C SER A 112 19.14 -65.17 34.99
N TYR A 113 18.49 -64.36 35.84
CA TYR A 113 17.34 -64.67 36.71
C TYR A 113 16.67 -63.38 37.21
N GLU A 114 15.51 -63.59 37.82
CA GLU A 114 14.38 -62.70 38.06
C GLU A 114 14.52 -61.66 39.18
N ALA A 115 13.55 -60.73 39.13
CA ALA A 115 12.80 -60.14 40.24
C ALA A 115 13.43 -59.04 41.12
N SER A 116 12.90 -57.82 40.97
CA SER A 116 12.16 -57.06 42.00
C SER A 116 11.95 -55.62 41.50
N SER A 117 10.74 -55.25 41.06
CA SER A 117 9.60 -54.75 41.86
C SER A 117 9.56 -53.22 41.91
N LYS A 118 8.38 -52.69 41.54
CA LYS A 118 7.79 -51.36 41.85
C LYS A 118 8.32 -50.18 41.01
N VAL A 119 7.50 -49.28 40.47
CA VAL A 119 6.05 -49.01 40.52
C VAL A 119 5.74 -48.03 39.36
N GLU A 120 4.60 -48.24 38.69
CA GLU A 120 3.68 -47.33 37.96
C GLU A 120 4.29 -46.16 37.15
N ALA A 121 4.25 -46.08 35.81
CA ALA A 121 3.16 -46.23 34.82
C ALA A 121 2.10 -45.12 34.87
N GLU A 122 2.27 -44.10 34.03
CA GLU A 122 1.14 -43.42 33.38
C GLU A 122 1.29 -43.56 31.86
N THR A 123 0.24 -44.11 31.26
CA THR A 123 0.06 -44.35 29.82
C THR A 123 -1.24 -43.66 29.43
N ARG A 124 -1.15 -42.79 28.41
CA ARG A 124 -2.10 -42.49 27.30
C ARG A 124 -3.61 -42.35 27.61
N ASP A 125 -4.22 -41.28 27.08
CA ASP A 125 -5.03 -41.30 25.84
C ASP A 125 -5.59 -39.87 25.62
N GLU A 126 -5.36 -39.26 24.45
CA GLU A 126 -6.28 -39.20 23.29
C GLU A 126 -7.67 -38.64 23.60
N LEU A 127 -8.10 -37.63 22.84
CA LEU A 127 -9.28 -37.71 21.95
C LEU A 127 -9.73 -36.30 21.51
N TYR A 128 -9.53 -35.94 20.24
CA TYR A 128 -10.54 -35.15 19.53
C TYR A 128 -10.73 -35.69 18.10
N PRO A 129 -11.99 -35.94 17.69
CA PRO A 129 -12.33 -36.73 16.52
C PRO A 129 -12.33 -35.96 15.21
N MET A 130 -12.13 -36.74 14.15
CA MET A 130 -12.24 -36.39 12.75
C MET A 130 -13.71 -36.30 12.28
N GLY A 131 -14.01 -35.30 11.45
CA GLY A 131 -15.13 -35.31 10.48
C GLY A 131 -16.01 -34.06 10.50
N LYS A 132 -16.48 -33.47 9.39
CA LYS A 132 -16.35 -33.70 7.93
C LYS A 132 -16.78 -32.38 7.23
N GLY A 133 -16.14 -32.03 6.10
CA GLY A 133 -16.67 -31.00 5.19
C GLY A 133 -15.63 -30.31 4.28
N VAL A 134 -14.98 -31.06 3.39
CA VAL A 134 -14.17 -30.55 2.24
C VAL A 134 -15.10 -30.46 1.00
N PRO A 135 -14.81 -29.71 -0.09
CA PRO A 135 -13.52 -29.74 -0.81
C PRO A 135 -12.94 -28.38 -1.25
N ALA A 136 -11.61 -28.34 -1.22
CA ALA A 136 -10.79 -27.46 -2.02
C ALA A 136 -10.99 -27.75 -3.52
N LYS A 137 -10.90 -26.70 -4.35
CA LYS A 137 -10.41 -26.82 -5.73
C LYS A 137 -9.12 -26.01 -5.85
N GLU A 138 -8.05 -26.77 -5.80
CA GLU A 138 -6.76 -26.69 -6.48
C GLU A 138 -6.36 -25.37 -7.18
N VAL A 139 -5.17 -24.92 -6.76
CA VAL A 139 -4.32 -23.87 -7.32
C VAL A 139 -3.87 -24.22 -8.75
N PRO A 140 -3.41 -23.23 -9.53
CA PRO A 140 -1.98 -23.27 -9.80
C PRO A 140 -1.30 -21.97 -9.42
N ALA A 141 -0.47 -22.07 -8.40
CA ALA A 141 0.68 -21.20 -8.25
C ALA A 141 1.57 -21.44 -9.46
N LYS A 142 1.78 -20.40 -10.27
CA LYS A 142 2.91 -20.35 -11.19
C LYS A 142 3.76 -19.16 -10.79
N ASN A 143 4.82 -19.48 -10.05
CA ASN A 143 6.02 -18.68 -9.98
C ASN A 143 6.54 -18.50 -11.41
N THR A 144 6.67 -17.26 -11.86
CA THR A 144 7.71 -16.86 -12.81
C THR A 144 8.12 -15.44 -12.48
N ASP A 145 9.29 -15.36 -11.86
CA ASP A 145 10.34 -14.40 -12.18
C ASP A 145 9.99 -12.92 -12.27
N SER A 146 10.57 -12.19 -11.32
CA SER A 146 11.36 -10.99 -11.57
C SER A 146 12.07 -11.01 -12.94
N ALA A 147 11.38 -10.67 -14.02
CA ALA A 147 12.01 -10.33 -15.29
C ALA A 147 11.00 -9.64 -16.22
N VAL A 148 11.26 -8.34 -16.42
CA VAL A 148 10.80 -7.51 -17.55
C VAL A 148 9.29 -7.20 -17.56
N LYS A 149 8.84 -5.97 -17.82
CA LYS A 149 9.14 -5.22 -19.04
C LYS A 149 8.46 -3.87 -18.96
N ASN A 150 9.15 -2.84 -19.43
CA ASN A 150 8.57 -1.67 -20.08
C ASN A 150 7.24 -2.05 -20.75
N VAL A 151 6.11 -1.63 -20.19
CA VAL A 151 4.83 -1.76 -20.87
C VAL A 151 4.96 -0.93 -22.15
N LYS A 152 4.96 -1.59 -23.31
CA LYS A 152 5.01 -0.88 -24.60
C LYS A 152 3.70 -0.09 -24.71
N TYR A 153 3.80 1.22 -24.52
CA TYR A 153 2.72 2.20 -24.69
C TYR A 153 1.84 1.89 -25.92
N GLU A 154 2.48 1.60 -27.06
CA GLU A 154 1.82 1.23 -28.31
C GLU A 154 0.87 0.03 -28.20
N THR A 155 1.21 -0.98 -27.38
CA THR A 155 0.37 -2.17 -27.19
C THR A 155 -0.89 -1.85 -26.41
N VAL A 156 -0.78 -1.01 -25.38
CA VAL A 156 -1.94 -0.54 -24.59
C VAL A 156 -2.86 0.32 -25.47
N VAL A 157 -2.28 1.24 -26.24
CA VAL A 157 -3.02 2.11 -27.16
C VAL A 157 -3.75 1.31 -28.25
N THR A 158 -3.13 0.27 -28.79
CA THR A 158 -3.74 -0.58 -29.83
C THR A 158 -4.90 -1.39 -29.27
N LEU A 159 -4.73 -2.06 -28.13
CA LEU A 159 -5.79 -2.85 -27.50
C LEU A 159 -7.00 -1.98 -27.08
N SER A 160 -6.74 -0.75 -26.63
CA SER A 160 -7.82 0.22 -26.35
C SER A 160 -8.55 0.66 -27.62
N LYS A 161 -7.85 0.88 -28.74
CA LYS A 161 -8.47 1.18 -30.04
C LYS A 161 -9.29 0.01 -30.59
N GLU A 162 -8.91 -1.23 -30.27
CA GLU A 162 -9.68 -2.44 -30.58
C GLU A 162 -10.97 -2.58 -29.72
N GLY A 163 -11.24 -1.62 -28.82
CA GLY A 163 -12.43 -1.59 -27.97
C GLY A 163 -12.33 -2.45 -26.71
N LEU A 164 -11.14 -2.94 -26.39
CA LEU A 164 -10.92 -3.75 -25.19
C LEU A 164 -10.99 -2.87 -23.93
N GLY A 165 -11.73 -3.32 -22.92
CA GLY A 165 -11.88 -2.57 -21.67
C GLY A 165 -10.59 -2.54 -20.85
N ILE A 166 -10.41 -1.48 -20.04
CA ILE A 166 -9.23 -1.28 -19.18
C ILE A 166 -8.94 -2.51 -18.32
N SER A 167 -9.99 -3.14 -17.78
CA SER A 167 -9.85 -4.35 -16.95
C SER A 167 -9.36 -5.57 -17.74
N ASP A 168 -9.70 -5.68 -19.02
CA ASP A 168 -9.31 -6.79 -19.87
C ASP A 168 -7.89 -6.60 -20.40
N ILE A 169 -7.52 -5.36 -20.70
CA ILE A 169 -6.14 -4.98 -21.05
C ILE A 169 -5.20 -5.28 -19.86
N ALA A 170 -5.60 -4.87 -18.66
CA ALA A 170 -4.87 -5.15 -17.42
C ALA A 170 -4.65 -6.66 -17.21
N LYS A 171 -5.69 -7.48 -17.35
CA LYS A 171 -5.60 -8.94 -17.26
C LYS A 171 -4.72 -9.56 -18.35
N LYS A 172 -4.85 -9.07 -19.59
CA LYS A 172 -4.10 -9.59 -20.75
C LYS A 172 -2.61 -9.28 -20.68
N LEU A 173 -2.25 -8.13 -20.11
CA LEU A 173 -0.86 -7.68 -19.99
C LEU A 173 -0.23 -7.99 -18.63
N GLY A 174 -1.01 -8.44 -17.65
CA GLY A 174 -0.54 -8.62 -16.27
C GLY A 174 -0.19 -7.29 -15.59
N VAL A 175 -0.86 -6.21 -16.00
CA VAL A 175 -0.56 -4.83 -15.62
C VAL A 175 -1.69 -4.27 -14.73
N GLY A 176 -1.37 -3.38 -13.80
CA GLY A 176 -2.36 -2.72 -12.94
C GLY A 176 -3.32 -1.83 -13.73
N LYS A 177 -4.60 -1.77 -13.33
CA LYS A 177 -5.62 -0.94 -14.01
C LYS A 177 -5.22 0.55 -14.07
N GLY A 178 -4.62 1.06 -13.00
CA GLY A 178 -4.15 2.46 -12.93
C GLY A 178 -3.01 2.78 -13.89
N GLU A 179 -2.12 1.81 -14.19
CA GLU A 179 -1.06 2.02 -15.18
C GLU A 179 -1.62 2.14 -16.60
N ILE A 180 -2.63 1.33 -16.91
CA ILE A 180 -3.35 1.39 -18.19
C ILE A 180 -4.11 2.72 -18.32
N GLU A 181 -4.77 3.16 -17.25
CA GLU A 181 -5.50 4.43 -17.20
C GLU A 181 -4.58 5.63 -17.42
N LEU A 182 -3.43 5.67 -16.73
CA LEU A 182 -2.43 6.72 -16.89
C LEU A 182 -1.88 6.79 -18.33
N ILE A 183 -1.60 5.64 -18.96
CA ILE A 183 -1.15 5.58 -20.35
C ILE A 183 -2.20 6.14 -21.33
N LEU A 184 -3.48 5.84 -21.10
CA LEU A 184 -4.57 6.33 -21.94
C LEU A 184 -4.84 7.83 -21.74
N GLU A 185 -4.67 8.32 -20.52
CA GLU A 185 -4.80 9.74 -20.20
C GLU A 185 -3.71 10.59 -20.87
N LEU A 186 -2.44 10.14 -20.78
CA LEU A 186 -1.31 10.79 -21.44
C LEU A 186 -1.50 10.86 -22.97
N LYS A 187 -2.06 9.80 -23.58
CA LYS A 187 -2.41 9.80 -25.01
C LYS A 187 -3.44 10.86 -25.37
N ASN A 188 -4.50 10.98 -24.56
CA ASN A 188 -5.57 11.94 -24.82
C ASN A 188 -5.08 13.39 -24.69
N GLN A 189 -4.13 13.66 -23.79
CA GLN A 189 -3.48 14.98 -23.68
C GLN A 189 -2.57 15.27 -24.88
N SER A 190 -1.86 14.26 -25.38
CA SER A 190 -0.94 14.39 -26.53
C SER A 190 -1.64 14.65 -27.87
N THR A 191 -2.93 14.35 -27.98
CA THR A 191 -3.70 14.48 -29.23
C THR A 191 -4.43 15.82 -29.37
N HIS A 192 -4.31 16.70 -28.35
CA HIS A 192 -4.92 18.03 -28.31
C HIS A 192 -3.90 19.19 -28.30
N SER A 193 -2.61 18.92 -28.58
CA SER A 193 -1.59 19.92 -28.93
C SER A 193 -1.27 19.86 -30.42
#